data_AF-A0A4R1S6V0-F1
#
_entry.id   AF-A0A4R1S6V0-F1
#
_cell.length_a   1.000
_cell.length_b   1.000
_cell.length_c   1.000
_cell.angle_alpha   90.00
_cell.angle_beta   90.00
_cell.angle_gamma   90.00
#
_symmetry.space_group_name_H-M   'P 1'
#
loop_
_entity.id
_entity.type
_entity.pdbx_description
1 polymer ?
#
loop_
_entity_poly.entity_id
_entity_poly.type
_entity_poly.pdbx_seq_one_letter_code
_entity_poly.pdbx_strand_id
1 'polypeptide(L)'
;MRQWLGNLLAGLVGLTLLGGGASAQDAGGGGATRFILAASWQPAFCATNRQKAECRSQTEDRFDARNFSLHGLWPMRKDYCGIDAGIREADKEGQWESLPTVQISEGTRLELEKVMPGTQSSLDRHEWVKHGSCTGLSADDYFRLSVELLDELNGSAVQALFAANIGKPLDEATIKRAFDESFGKGGG
;
A
#
# COMPACT_ATOMS: atom_id res chain seq x y z
N MET A 1 26.74 44.38 63.64
CA MET A 1 28.06 44.44 62.95
C MET A 1 27.78 44.37 61.45
N ARG A 2 27.66 45.52 60.78
CA ARG A 2 28.68 46.18 59.93
C ARG A 2 28.98 45.40 58.63
N GLN A 3 28.64 46.06 57.50
CA GLN A 3 29.45 46.18 56.28
C GLN A 3 29.38 45.00 55.29
N TRP A 4 29.18 45.14 53.97
CA TRP A 4 29.63 46.20 53.06
C TRP A 4 28.82 46.26 51.74
N LEU A 5 28.80 47.47 51.16
CA LEU A 5 28.41 47.79 49.78
C LEU A 5 29.44 47.28 48.77
N GLY A 6 28.98 46.96 47.56
CA GLY A 6 29.84 46.74 46.39
C GLY A 6 29.03 46.56 45.11
N ASN A 7 28.54 47.66 44.54
CA ASN A 7 28.14 47.70 43.13
C ASN A 7 29.40 47.82 42.27
N LEU A 8 29.55 46.99 41.25
CA LEU A 8 30.30 47.31 40.03
C LEU A 8 29.72 46.48 38.86
N LEU A 9 29.14 47.21 37.92
CA LEU A 9 28.67 46.77 36.62
C LEU A 9 29.87 46.41 35.72
N ALA A 10 29.81 45.27 35.03
CA ALA A 10 30.60 45.04 33.81
C ALA A 10 29.92 44.01 32.91
N GLY A 11 29.24 44.50 31.87
CA GLY A 11 29.09 43.94 30.53
C GLY A 11 28.80 42.46 30.34
N LEU A 12 27.51 42.11 30.20
CA LEU A 12 27.07 40.93 29.44
C LEU A 12 27.14 41.24 27.95
N VAL A 13 28.18 40.76 27.26
CA VAL A 13 28.16 40.63 25.79
C VAL A 13 27.41 39.34 25.48
N GLY A 14 26.12 39.47 25.20
CA GLY A 14 25.28 38.37 24.74
C GLY A 14 25.67 38.00 23.30
N LEU A 15 26.37 36.87 23.15
CA LEU A 15 26.60 36.25 21.85
C LEU A 15 25.31 35.50 21.45
N THR A 16 24.38 36.20 20.79
CA THR A 16 23.21 35.59 20.17
C THR A 16 23.67 34.78 18.94
N LEU A 17 23.84 33.48 19.13
CA LEU A 17 23.91 32.52 18.04
C LEU A 17 22.55 32.53 17.32
N LEU A 18 22.47 33.27 16.22
CA LEU A 18 21.44 33.05 15.20
C LEU A 18 21.71 31.67 14.59
N GLY A 19 21.16 30.63 15.22
CA GLY A 19 21.05 29.31 14.63
C GLY A 19 20.17 29.42 13.39
N GLY A 20 20.80 29.62 12.23
CA GLY A 20 20.14 29.46 10.95
C GLY A 20 19.49 28.09 10.90
N GLY A 21 18.19 28.05 10.61
CA GLY A 21 17.48 26.81 10.37
C GLY A 21 18.18 26.08 9.22
N ALA A 22 18.92 25.03 9.56
CA ALA A 22 19.32 24.02 8.60
C ALA A 22 18.03 23.29 8.19
N SER A 23 17.33 23.83 7.20
CA SER A 23 16.42 23.02 6.41
C SER A 23 17.32 22.07 5.65
N ALA A 24 17.41 20.83 6.12
CA ALA A 24 17.84 19.73 5.28
C ALA A 24 16.84 19.69 4.11
N GLN A 25 17.21 20.34 3.02
CA GLN A 25 16.58 20.10 1.74
C GLN A 25 17.04 18.71 1.36
N ASP A 26 16.12 17.74 1.49
CA ASP A 26 16.35 16.37 1.05
C ASP A 26 16.89 16.41 -0.38
N ALA A 27 18.17 16.08 -0.50
CA ALA A 27 18.84 15.81 -1.75
C ALA A 27 18.46 14.39 -2.16
N GLY A 28 17.36 14.25 -2.89
CA GLY A 28 16.95 12.98 -3.48
C GLY A 28 15.89 13.20 -4.54
N GLY A 29 16.28 13.10 -5.81
CA GLY A 29 15.40 13.23 -6.98
C GLY A 29 14.37 12.09 -7.11
N GLY A 30 13.44 12.00 -6.16
CA GLY A 30 12.29 11.09 -6.22
C GLY A 30 11.08 11.80 -6.80
N GLY A 31 10.51 11.26 -7.89
CA GLY A 31 9.20 11.70 -8.35
C GLY A 31 8.16 11.57 -7.23
N ALA A 32 7.17 12.46 -7.18
CA ALA A 32 6.10 12.36 -6.19
C ALA A 32 5.35 11.03 -6.36
N THR A 33 5.25 10.22 -5.30
CA THR A 33 4.43 9.00 -5.29
C THR A 33 3.00 9.36 -5.66
N ARG A 34 2.50 8.75 -6.74
CA ARG A 34 1.13 8.99 -7.24
C ARG A 34 0.16 7.87 -6.86
N PHE A 35 0.67 6.64 -6.81
CA PHE A 35 -0.11 5.44 -6.49
C PHE A 35 0.63 4.56 -5.50
N ILE A 36 -0.12 3.77 -4.75
CA ILE A 36 0.36 2.63 -3.97
C ILE A 36 -0.25 1.37 -4.58
N LEU A 37 0.58 0.42 -5.03
CA LEU A 37 0.12 -0.94 -5.27
C LEU A 37 0.09 -1.68 -3.93
N ALA A 38 -1.11 -2.03 -3.48
CA ALA A 38 -1.30 -2.87 -2.31
C ALA A 38 -1.37 -4.34 -2.76
N ALA A 39 -0.38 -5.12 -2.38
CA ALA A 39 -0.30 -6.55 -2.66
C ALA A 39 -0.32 -7.34 -1.34
N SER A 40 -1.03 -8.45 -1.31
CA SER A 40 -1.13 -9.33 -0.14
C SER A 40 -0.35 -10.62 -0.38
N TRP A 41 0.36 -11.10 0.65
CA TRP A 41 0.79 -12.49 0.68
C TRP A 41 -0.35 -13.33 1.26
N GLN A 42 -1.16 -13.93 0.40
CA GLN A 42 -2.42 -14.54 0.81
C GLN A 42 -2.28 -15.63 1.90
N PRO A 43 -1.26 -16.51 1.90
CA PRO A 43 -1.09 -17.48 2.99
C PRO A 43 -0.95 -16.81 4.37
N ALA A 44 -0.26 -15.68 4.46
CA ALA A 44 -0.14 -14.92 5.71
C ALA A 44 -1.45 -14.24 6.08
N PHE A 45 -2.17 -13.67 5.11
CA PHE A 45 -3.51 -13.10 5.34
C PHE A 45 -4.48 -14.17 5.87
N CYS A 46 -4.52 -15.35 5.24
CA CYS A 46 -5.43 -16.42 5.63
C CYS A 46 -5.06 -17.11 6.95
N ALA A 47 -3.80 -17.04 7.38
CA ALA A 47 -3.39 -17.53 8.69
C ALA A 47 -4.18 -16.87 9.84
N THR A 48 -4.55 -15.60 9.68
CA THR A 48 -5.31 -14.80 10.66
C THR A 48 -6.76 -14.51 10.24
N ASN A 49 -7.14 -14.75 8.99
CA ASN A 49 -8.47 -14.46 8.43
C ASN A 49 -9.23 -15.71 7.94
N ARG A 50 -9.08 -16.84 8.64
CA ARG A 50 -9.62 -18.17 8.23
C ARG A 50 -11.11 -18.21 7.90
N GLN A 51 -11.91 -17.26 8.41
CA GLN A 51 -13.35 -17.19 8.17
C GLN A 51 -13.74 -16.41 6.91
N LYS A 52 -12.79 -15.85 6.17
CA LYS A 52 -13.07 -15.24 4.87
C LYS A 52 -13.31 -16.31 3.81
N ALA A 53 -14.19 -16.04 2.85
CA ALA A 53 -14.58 -17.01 1.83
C ALA A 53 -13.35 -17.50 1.04
N GLU A 54 -12.52 -16.56 0.61
CA GLU A 54 -11.30 -16.79 -0.14
C GLU A 54 -10.23 -17.60 0.61
N CYS A 55 -10.27 -17.56 1.95
CA CYS A 55 -9.37 -18.33 2.81
C CYS A 55 -9.90 -19.73 3.11
N ARG A 56 -11.22 -19.90 3.24
CA ARG A 56 -11.83 -21.23 3.39
C ARG A 56 -11.66 -22.08 2.12
N SER A 57 -11.70 -21.44 0.96
CA SER A 57 -11.53 -22.09 -0.35
C SER A 57 -10.06 -22.18 -0.79
N GLN A 58 -9.10 -21.74 0.01
CA GLN A 58 -7.69 -21.74 -0.39
C GLN A 58 -7.13 -23.17 -0.37
N THR A 59 -6.41 -23.50 -1.44
CA THR A 59 -5.72 -24.78 -1.65
C THR A 59 -4.29 -24.51 -2.13
N GLU A 60 -3.38 -25.48 -2.00
CA GLU A 60 -1.96 -25.31 -2.34
C GLU A 60 -1.69 -25.08 -3.84
N ASP A 61 -2.64 -25.47 -4.70
CA ASP A 61 -2.58 -25.36 -6.16
C ASP A 61 -3.18 -24.05 -6.70
N ARG A 62 -3.88 -23.28 -5.87
CA ARG A 62 -4.39 -21.97 -6.28
C ARG A 62 -3.26 -20.97 -6.49
N PHE A 63 -3.48 -20.03 -7.42
CA PHE A 63 -2.51 -18.99 -7.78
C PHE A 63 -2.00 -18.22 -6.55
N ASP A 64 -2.92 -17.79 -5.69
CA ASP A 64 -2.64 -16.99 -4.48
C ASP A 64 -1.92 -17.77 -3.36
N ALA A 65 -1.76 -19.09 -3.47
CA ALA A 65 -1.01 -19.87 -2.49
C ALA A 65 0.51 -19.68 -2.61
N ARG A 66 0.99 -19.25 -3.79
CA ARG A 66 2.43 -19.09 -4.09
C ARG A 66 2.78 -17.77 -4.78
N ASN A 67 1.80 -16.90 -5.00
CA ASN A 67 1.99 -15.60 -5.63
C ASN A 67 1.37 -14.52 -4.74
N PHE A 68 1.83 -13.29 -4.90
CA PHE A 68 1.14 -12.15 -4.33
C PHE A 68 -0.24 -12.00 -4.97
N SER A 69 -1.24 -11.69 -4.14
CA SER A 69 -2.60 -11.36 -4.57
C SER A 69 -2.79 -9.85 -4.61
N LEU A 70 -3.64 -9.39 -5.53
CA LEU A 70 -4.02 -7.98 -5.63
C LEU A 70 -4.92 -7.64 -4.44
N HIS A 71 -4.50 -6.65 -3.65
CA HIS A 71 -5.42 -5.98 -2.73
C HIS A 71 -6.03 -4.78 -3.43
N GLY A 72 -5.22 -3.89 -4.03
CA GLY A 72 -5.72 -2.73 -4.75
C GLY A 72 -4.64 -1.79 -5.28
N LEU A 73 -5.05 -0.76 -6.03
CA LEU A 73 -4.18 0.29 -6.57
C LEU A 73 -4.70 1.66 -6.13
N TRP A 74 -4.01 2.32 -5.21
CA TRP A 74 -4.57 3.44 -4.47
C TRP A 74 -3.95 4.77 -4.91
N PRO A 75 -4.74 5.70 -5.48
CA PRO A 75 -4.25 7.05 -5.72
C PRO A 75 -3.95 7.76 -4.39
N MET A 76 -2.81 8.42 -4.32
CA MET A 76 -2.40 9.11 -3.10
C MET A 76 -3.37 10.23 -2.72
N ARG A 77 -3.80 10.24 -1.45
CA ARG A 77 -4.60 11.32 -0.82
C ARG A 77 -5.99 11.55 -1.43
N LYS A 78 -6.55 10.56 -2.12
CA LYS A 78 -7.91 10.62 -2.69
C LYS A 78 -8.68 9.36 -2.34
N ASP A 79 -9.93 9.53 -1.94
CA ASP A 79 -10.89 8.43 -1.78
C ASP A 79 -12.31 8.87 -2.16
N TYR A 80 -13.15 7.89 -2.52
CA TYR A 80 -14.59 8.05 -2.80
C TYR A 80 -14.93 9.19 -3.79
N CYS A 81 -14.23 9.29 -4.91
CA CYS A 81 -14.43 10.37 -5.87
C CYS A 81 -15.70 10.17 -6.70
N GLY A 82 -16.65 11.09 -6.59
CA GLY A 82 -17.92 11.01 -7.34
C GLY A 82 -18.83 9.87 -6.87
N ILE A 83 -18.63 9.36 -5.66
CA ILE A 83 -19.45 8.30 -5.07
C ILE A 83 -20.62 8.90 -4.28
N ASP A 84 -21.81 8.33 -4.46
CA ASP A 84 -23.00 8.68 -3.69
C ASP A 84 -22.80 8.45 -2.18
N ALA A 85 -23.43 9.29 -1.35
CA ALA A 85 -23.28 9.22 0.09
C ALA A 85 -23.73 7.88 0.69
N GLY A 86 -24.81 7.28 0.18
CA GLY A 86 -25.31 5.98 0.63
C GLY A 86 -24.36 4.84 0.26
N ILE A 87 -23.80 4.86 -0.96
CA ILE A 87 -22.80 3.88 -1.40
C ILE A 87 -21.53 3.99 -0.55
N ARG A 88 -21.08 5.22 -0.29
CA ARG A 88 -19.91 5.47 0.57
C ARG A 88 -20.12 4.96 1.99
N GLU A 89 -21.33 5.12 2.55
CA GLU A 89 -21.61 4.62 3.89
C GLU A 89 -21.67 3.09 3.95
N ALA A 90 -22.35 2.46 2.98
CA ALA A 90 -22.36 1.00 2.87
C ALA A 90 -20.94 0.41 2.77
N ASP A 91 -20.04 1.06 2.03
CA ASP A 91 -18.64 0.65 1.91
C ASP A 91 -17.90 0.70 3.26
N LYS A 92 -18.06 1.81 4.00
CA LYS A 92 -17.46 2.01 5.33
C LYS A 92 -17.99 1.03 6.37
N GLU A 93 -19.26 0.64 6.26
CA GLU A 93 -19.89 -0.36 7.11
C GLU A 93 -19.48 -1.80 6.73
N GLY A 94 -18.66 -1.98 5.68
CA GLY A 94 -18.19 -3.28 5.22
C GLY A 94 -19.24 -4.09 4.46
N GLN A 95 -20.31 -3.45 3.99
CA GLN A 95 -21.40 -4.09 3.25
C GLN A 95 -21.03 -4.25 1.76
N TRP A 96 -19.85 -4.79 1.47
CA TRP A 96 -19.29 -4.76 0.11
C TRP A 96 -20.15 -5.53 -0.91
N GLU A 97 -20.87 -6.56 -0.49
CA GLU A 97 -21.82 -7.29 -1.34
C GLU A 97 -23.01 -6.45 -1.81
N SER A 98 -23.38 -5.39 -1.08
CA SER A 98 -24.47 -4.48 -1.43
C SER A 98 -24.02 -3.33 -2.35
N LEU A 99 -22.71 -3.12 -2.49
CA LEU A 99 -22.17 -2.12 -3.42
C LEU A 99 -22.48 -2.49 -4.87
N PRO A 100 -22.56 -1.51 -5.79
CA PRO A 100 -22.74 -1.80 -7.21
C PRO A 100 -21.67 -2.76 -7.74
N THR A 101 -22.09 -3.73 -8.54
CA THR A 101 -21.16 -4.60 -9.27
C THR A 101 -20.27 -3.78 -10.20
N VAL A 102 -18.96 -4.03 -10.18
CA VAL A 102 -18.01 -3.32 -11.05
C VAL A 102 -18.20 -3.76 -12.50
N GLN A 103 -18.50 -2.80 -13.38
CA GLN A 103 -18.67 -3.03 -14.81
C GLN A 103 -17.31 -3.11 -15.50
N ILE A 104 -16.84 -4.33 -15.77
CA ILE A 104 -15.60 -4.62 -16.49
C ILE A 104 -15.85 -5.72 -17.54
N SER A 105 -14.95 -5.86 -18.51
CA SER A 105 -15.03 -6.91 -19.52
C SER A 105 -14.87 -8.31 -18.89
N GLU A 106 -15.36 -9.33 -19.58
CA GLU A 106 -15.22 -10.73 -19.16
C GLU A 106 -13.74 -11.13 -19.02
N GLY A 107 -12.88 -10.69 -19.94
CA GLY A 107 -11.44 -10.96 -19.87
C GLY A 107 -10.79 -10.37 -18.61
N THR A 108 -11.08 -9.10 -18.30
CA THR A 108 -10.57 -8.46 -17.07
C THR A 108 -11.14 -9.13 -15.83
N ARG A 109 -12.42 -9.56 -15.86
CA ARG A 109 -13.05 -10.29 -14.76
C ARG A 109 -12.33 -11.60 -14.45
N LEU A 110 -12.02 -12.40 -15.47
CA LEU A 110 -11.33 -13.68 -15.31
C LEU A 110 -9.93 -13.52 -14.70
N GLU A 111 -9.13 -12.57 -15.19
CA GLU A 111 -7.80 -12.33 -14.64
C GLU A 111 -7.88 -11.74 -13.22
N LEU A 112 -8.81 -10.81 -12.97
CA LEU A 112 -9.00 -10.24 -11.65
C LEU A 112 -9.39 -11.30 -10.62
N GLU A 113 -10.32 -12.20 -10.92
CA GLU A 113 -10.73 -13.27 -10.00
C GLU A 113 -9.60 -14.25 -9.69
N LYS A 114 -8.70 -14.49 -10.63
CA LYS A 114 -7.51 -15.32 -10.45
C LYS A 114 -6.50 -14.69 -9.49
N VAL A 115 -6.27 -13.37 -9.58
CA VAL A 115 -5.21 -12.69 -8.82
C VAL A 115 -5.72 -11.92 -7.59
N MET A 116 -7.02 -11.67 -7.47
CA MET A 116 -7.68 -11.04 -6.32
C MET A 116 -8.67 -12.04 -5.70
N PRO A 117 -8.23 -12.95 -4.81
CA PRO A 117 -9.12 -13.89 -4.15
C PRO A 117 -10.28 -13.22 -3.41
N GLY A 118 -10.06 -12.00 -2.92
CA GLY A 118 -11.06 -11.19 -2.23
C GLY A 118 -12.29 -10.82 -3.06
N THR A 119 -12.31 -11.04 -4.38
CA THR A 119 -13.53 -10.95 -5.20
C THR A 119 -14.64 -11.86 -4.67
N GLN A 120 -14.29 -13.01 -4.06
CA GLN A 120 -15.23 -13.90 -3.38
C GLN A 120 -15.97 -13.23 -2.21
N SER A 121 -15.39 -12.16 -1.65
CA SER A 121 -15.95 -11.34 -0.57
C SER A 121 -16.21 -9.89 -1.04
N SER A 122 -16.39 -9.68 -2.35
CA SER A 122 -16.65 -8.37 -2.99
C SER A 122 -15.58 -7.29 -2.76
N LEU A 123 -14.31 -7.67 -2.57
CA LEU A 123 -13.20 -6.73 -2.42
C LEU A 123 -13.06 -5.80 -3.64
N ASP A 124 -13.28 -6.30 -4.86
CA ASP A 124 -13.21 -5.50 -6.09
C ASP A 124 -14.18 -4.31 -6.07
N ARG A 125 -15.36 -4.48 -5.46
CA ARG A 125 -16.34 -3.39 -5.32
C ARG A 125 -15.85 -2.31 -4.36
N HIS A 126 -15.29 -2.73 -3.21
CA HIS A 126 -14.65 -1.82 -2.25
C HIS A 126 -13.53 -1.00 -2.92
N GLU A 127 -12.61 -1.71 -3.57
CA GLU A 127 -11.43 -1.12 -4.20
C GLU A 127 -11.80 -0.16 -5.32
N TRP A 128 -12.83 -0.48 -6.10
CA TRP A 128 -13.35 0.45 -7.10
C TRP A 128 -13.97 1.70 -6.47
N VAL A 129 -14.92 1.51 -5.55
CA VAL A 129 -15.68 2.61 -4.93
C VAL A 129 -14.75 3.57 -4.21
N LYS A 130 -13.87 3.04 -3.36
CA LYS A 130 -13.01 3.85 -2.52
C LYS A 130 -11.80 4.40 -3.26
N HIS A 131 -11.19 3.63 -4.17
CA HIS A 131 -9.89 3.98 -4.76
C HIS A 131 -9.96 4.19 -6.28
N GLY A 132 -10.50 3.22 -7.02
CA GLY A 132 -10.54 3.23 -8.49
C GLY A 132 -11.30 4.44 -9.07
N SER A 133 -12.40 4.84 -8.43
CA SER A 133 -13.22 6.01 -8.80
C SER A 133 -12.44 7.34 -8.85
N CYS A 134 -11.31 7.43 -8.13
CA CYS A 134 -10.47 8.61 -8.06
C CYS A 134 -9.40 8.71 -9.15
N THR A 135 -9.26 7.69 -10.00
CA THR A 135 -8.16 7.60 -10.98
C THR A 135 -8.47 8.31 -12.30
N GLY A 136 -9.75 8.52 -12.63
CA GLY A 136 -10.19 9.00 -13.93
C GLY A 136 -10.16 7.94 -15.05
N LEU A 137 -9.74 6.72 -14.73
CA LEU A 137 -9.82 5.56 -15.64
C LEU A 137 -11.25 4.98 -15.64
N SER A 138 -11.56 4.22 -16.68
CA SER A 138 -12.68 3.27 -16.60
C SER A 138 -12.37 2.19 -15.57
N ALA A 139 -13.40 1.52 -15.05
CA ALA A 139 -13.18 0.41 -14.12
C ALA A 139 -12.39 -0.74 -14.76
N ASP A 140 -12.63 -1.00 -16.06
CA ASP A 140 -11.89 -2.04 -16.80
C ASP A 140 -10.40 -1.69 -16.88
N ASP A 141 -10.06 -0.46 -17.30
CA ASP A 141 -8.68 -0.01 -17.40
C ASP A 141 -7.98 0.05 -16.03
N TYR A 142 -8.70 0.45 -14.98
CA TYR A 142 -8.19 0.46 -13.61
C TYR A 142 -7.78 -0.94 -13.15
N PHE A 143 -8.65 -1.94 -13.33
CA PHE A 143 -8.34 -3.30 -12.92
C PHE A 143 -7.31 -3.96 -13.81
N ARG A 144 -7.32 -3.71 -15.13
CA ARG A 144 -6.25 -4.16 -16.03
C ARG A 144 -4.89 -3.64 -15.62
N LEU A 145 -4.76 -2.34 -15.38
CA LEU A 145 -3.50 -1.75 -14.90
C LEU A 145 -3.08 -2.34 -13.53
N SER A 146 -4.05 -2.58 -12.64
CA SER A 146 -3.77 -3.17 -11.33
C SER A 146 -3.24 -4.59 -11.43
N VAL A 147 -3.79 -5.39 -12.36
CA VAL A 147 -3.30 -6.76 -12.66
C VAL A 147 -1.92 -6.69 -13.31
N GLU A 148 -1.71 -5.83 -14.31
CA GLU A 148 -0.40 -5.66 -14.98
C GLU A 148 0.71 -5.30 -13.97
N LEU A 149 0.45 -4.38 -13.04
CA LEU A 149 1.41 -4.01 -12.00
C LEU A 149 1.67 -5.14 -11.00
N LEU A 150 0.65 -5.96 -10.69
CA LEU A 150 0.83 -7.13 -9.85
C LEU A 150 1.64 -8.21 -10.59
N ASP A 151 1.44 -8.38 -11.88
CA ASP A 151 2.20 -9.33 -12.70
C ASP A 151 3.68 -8.98 -12.74
N GLU A 152 4.03 -7.69 -12.81
CA GLU A 152 5.42 -7.24 -12.66
C GLU A 152 6.02 -7.64 -11.30
N LEU A 153 5.24 -7.52 -10.20
CA LEU A 153 5.67 -7.99 -8.88
C LEU A 153 5.80 -9.52 -8.84
N ASN A 154 4.86 -10.25 -9.43
CA ASN A 154 4.86 -11.71 -9.42
C ASN A 154 5.91 -12.32 -10.37
N GLY A 155 6.37 -11.59 -11.39
CA GLY A 155 7.49 -11.96 -12.24
C GLY A 155 8.86 -11.64 -11.66
N SER A 156 8.93 -11.03 -10.49
CA SER A 156 10.15 -10.49 -9.88
C SER A 156 10.88 -11.49 -8.96
N ALA A 157 12.11 -11.15 -8.58
CA ALA A 157 12.86 -11.88 -7.54
C ALA A 157 12.15 -11.84 -6.17
N VAL A 158 11.26 -10.86 -5.93
CA VAL A 158 10.49 -10.76 -4.67
C VAL A 158 9.51 -11.92 -4.55
N GLN A 159 8.77 -12.24 -5.61
CA GLN A 159 7.84 -13.38 -5.60
C GLN A 159 8.61 -14.69 -5.45
N ALA A 160 9.71 -14.86 -6.20
CA ALA A 160 10.53 -16.06 -6.11
C ALA A 160 11.06 -16.29 -4.69
N LEU A 161 11.50 -15.21 -4.02
CA LEU A 161 11.95 -15.23 -2.64
C LEU A 161 10.83 -15.68 -1.68
N PHE A 162 9.64 -15.11 -1.78
CA PHE A 162 8.51 -15.47 -0.91
C PHE A 162 8.06 -16.92 -1.13
N ALA A 163 7.94 -17.34 -2.39
CA ALA A 163 7.56 -18.71 -2.74
C ALA A 163 8.57 -19.76 -2.22
N ALA A 164 9.88 -19.47 -2.27
CA ALA A 164 10.92 -20.36 -1.75
C ALA A 164 10.95 -20.46 -0.21
N ASN A 165 10.34 -19.50 0.48
CA ASN A 165 10.37 -19.36 1.94
C ASN A 165 9.00 -19.54 2.61
N ILE A 166 8.05 -20.20 1.95
CA ILE A 166 6.78 -20.58 2.58
C ILE A 166 7.04 -21.41 3.84
N GLY A 167 6.47 -20.96 4.96
CA GLY A 167 6.62 -21.59 6.27
C GLY A 167 7.96 -21.33 6.97
N LYS A 168 8.83 -20.47 6.42
CA LYS A 168 10.15 -20.14 6.98
C LYS A 168 10.23 -18.65 7.34
N PRO A 169 11.09 -18.26 8.31
CA PRO A 169 11.39 -16.86 8.56
C PRO A 169 12.10 -16.20 7.38
N LEU A 170 11.79 -14.92 7.14
CA LEU A 170 12.44 -14.08 6.13
C LEU A 170 12.70 -12.70 6.73
N ASP A 171 13.91 -12.17 6.59
CA ASP A 171 14.28 -10.85 7.13
C ASP A 171 14.08 -9.72 6.12
N GLU A 172 13.87 -8.51 6.64
CA GLU A 172 13.63 -7.30 5.85
C GLU A 172 14.76 -7.01 4.86
N ALA A 173 16.02 -7.16 5.26
CA ALA A 173 17.16 -6.84 4.40
C ALA A 173 17.21 -7.75 3.17
N THR A 174 16.85 -9.03 3.32
CA THR A 174 16.72 -9.99 2.22
C THR A 174 15.57 -9.61 1.27
N ILE A 175 14.44 -9.17 1.81
CA ILE A 175 13.31 -8.67 1.00
C ILE A 175 13.74 -7.44 0.18
N LYS A 176 14.38 -6.46 0.82
CA LYS A 176 14.86 -5.24 0.14
C LYS A 176 15.82 -5.53 -1.00
N ARG A 177 16.74 -6.49 -0.82
CA ARG A 177 17.66 -6.92 -1.88
C ARG A 177 16.93 -7.52 -3.09
N ALA A 178 15.85 -8.29 -2.87
CA ALA A 178 15.06 -8.84 -3.97
C ALA A 178 14.31 -7.75 -4.74
N PHE A 179 13.85 -6.71 -4.06
CA PHE A 179 13.31 -5.51 -4.72
C PHE A 179 14.38 -4.80 -5.54
N ASP A 180 15.56 -4.56 -4.96
CA ASP A 180 16.68 -3.91 -5.66
C ASP A 180 17.12 -4.69 -6.91
N GLU A 181 17.11 -6.03 -6.86
CA GLU A 181 17.44 -6.90 -7.98
C GLU A 181 16.46 -6.75 -9.15
N SER A 182 15.17 -6.59 -8.86
CA SER A 182 14.12 -6.59 -9.88
C SER A 182 13.79 -5.20 -10.40
N PHE A 183 13.83 -4.20 -9.51
CA PHE A 183 13.34 -2.84 -9.80
C PHE A 183 14.45 -1.79 -9.74
N GLY A 184 15.70 -2.21 -9.54
CA GLY A 184 16.86 -1.35 -9.45
C GLY A 184 17.12 -0.83 -8.03
N LYS A 185 18.34 -0.30 -7.84
CA LYS A 185 18.83 0.16 -6.54
C LYS A 185 17.89 1.21 -5.90
N GLY A 186 17.47 0.95 -4.66
CA GLY A 186 16.55 1.81 -3.92
C GLY A 186 15.08 1.48 -4.18
N GLY A 187 14.80 0.32 -4.78
CA GLY A 187 13.44 -0.19 -4.97
C GLY A 187 12.85 -0.82 -3.70
N GLY A 188 13.72 -1.22 -2.75
CA GLY A 188 13.35 -1.81 -1.45
C GLY A 188 13.52 -0.88 -0.25
#